data_AF-A0A1Z8RK75-F1
#
_entry.id   AF-A0A1Z8RK75-F1
#
_cell.length_a   1.000
_cell.length_b   1.000
_cell.length_c   1.000
_cell.angle_alpha   90.00
_cell.angle_beta   90.00
_cell.angle_gamma   90.00
#
_symmetry.space_group_name_H-M   'P 1'
#
loop_
_entity.id
_entity.type
_entity.pdbx_description
1 polymer ?
#
loop_
_entity_poly.entity_id
_entity_poly.type
_entity_poly.pdbx_seq_one_letter_code
_entity_poly.pdbx_strand_id
1 'polypeptide(L)'
;MMPFCKRSDFWLRSFSMAIAVCLIPSNGTALESDQSQPINIRADSGVIDDSAGKSTYQGNVSIDQGSLLITAELVEIYLEDRTPIRIVATGNREALAYYEQIPEPGDEPVIANAYEITYIIEEEKLILKGSAKISQLDYFFAGEEIQYDITKGVINANSKSRRGQVRMTISPRDDSDP
;
A
#
# COMPACT_ATOMS: atom_id res chain seq x y z
N MET A 1 -89.25 -3.19 -15.87
CA MET A 1 -88.54 -3.51 -14.61
C MET A 1 -88.11 -4.98 -14.73
N MET A 2 -86.80 -5.19 -14.96
CA MET A 2 -86.06 -6.45 -15.17
C MET A 2 -86.43 -7.32 -16.40
N PRO A 3 -85.44 -7.63 -17.24
CA PRO A 3 -85.00 -9.02 -17.37
C PRO A 3 -83.46 -9.15 -17.46
N PHE A 4 -83.01 -10.35 -17.84
CA PHE A 4 -81.64 -10.80 -18.17
C PHE A 4 -80.91 -11.49 -16.99
N CYS A 5 -80.95 -12.81 -16.85
CA CYS A 5 -80.62 -13.90 -17.79
C CYS A 5 -79.14 -13.88 -18.25
N LYS A 6 -78.45 -14.97 -17.91
CA LYS A 6 -76.99 -15.17 -17.95
C LYS A 6 -76.67 -16.22 -19.02
N ARG A 7 -75.73 -15.92 -19.93
CA ARG A 7 -74.92 -16.88 -20.73
C ARG A 7 -73.87 -16.11 -21.54
N SER A 8 -72.57 -16.33 -21.28
CA SER A 8 -71.60 -17.13 -22.09
C SER A 8 -71.38 -16.54 -23.48
N ASP A 9 -70.19 -16.28 -24.02
CA ASP A 9 -68.76 -16.37 -23.68
C ASP A 9 -68.10 -15.36 -24.64
N PHE A 10 -66.95 -14.74 -24.37
CA PHE A 10 -66.05 -14.36 -25.48
C PHE A 10 -64.63 -14.06 -24.98
N TRP A 11 -63.69 -14.78 -25.57
CA TRP A 11 -62.25 -14.68 -25.45
C TRP A 11 -61.70 -13.31 -25.86
N LEU A 12 -60.69 -12.78 -25.15
CA LEU A 12 -59.63 -11.96 -25.74
C LEU A 12 -58.37 -11.86 -24.84
N ARG A 13 -57.37 -12.67 -25.24
CA ARG A 13 -55.92 -12.41 -25.33
C ARG A 13 -55.31 -11.36 -24.38
N SER A 14 -54.33 -11.79 -23.58
CA SER A 14 -53.23 -10.92 -23.16
C SER A 14 -51.92 -11.70 -23.20
N PHE A 15 -50.97 -11.13 -23.92
CA PHE A 15 -49.68 -11.68 -24.32
C PHE A 15 -48.65 -11.29 -23.25
N SER A 16 -48.33 -12.18 -22.30
CA SER A 16 -47.28 -11.90 -21.31
C SER A 16 -45.90 -12.15 -21.91
N MET A 17 -45.26 -11.07 -22.35
CA MET A 17 -43.85 -11.05 -22.74
C MET A 17 -42.98 -11.18 -21.48
N ALA A 18 -42.39 -12.35 -21.28
CA ALA A 18 -41.40 -12.57 -20.23
C ALA A 18 -40.08 -11.89 -20.63
N ILE A 19 -39.78 -10.74 -20.00
CA ILE A 19 -38.46 -10.12 -20.07
C ILE A 19 -37.54 -10.91 -19.14
N ALA A 20 -36.72 -11.79 -19.71
CA ALA A 20 -35.61 -12.41 -19.02
C ALA A 20 -34.48 -11.36 -18.90
N VAL A 21 -34.35 -10.76 -17.72
CA VAL A 21 -33.22 -9.89 -17.39
C VAL A 21 -31.99 -10.79 -17.20
N CYS A 22 -31.15 -10.89 -18.22
CA CYS A 22 -29.82 -11.47 -18.08
C CYS A 22 -28.98 -10.57 -17.18
N LEU A 23 -28.79 -10.98 -15.92
CA LEU A 23 -27.72 -10.44 -15.08
C LEU A 23 -26.40 -10.86 -15.73
N ILE A 24 -25.74 -9.92 -16.41
CA ILE A 24 -24.34 -10.09 -16.82
C ILE A 24 -23.52 -9.89 -15.55
N PRO A 25 -22.77 -10.89 -15.05
CA PRO A 25 -21.85 -10.67 -13.96
C PRO A 25 -20.76 -9.72 -14.45
N SER A 26 -20.74 -8.50 -13.91
CA SER A 26 -19.60 -7.60 -14.02
C SER A 26 -18.43 -8.24 -13.28
N ASN A 27 -17.53 -8.90 -14.01
CA ASN A 27 -16.23 -9.26 -13.48
C ASN A 27 -15.48 -7.95 -13.21
N GLY A 28 -15.58 -7.46 -11.97
CA GLY A 28 -14.71 -6.39 -11.50
C GLY A 28 -13.30 -6.94 -11.49
N THR A 29 -12.42 -6.38 -12.33
CA THR A 29 -10.99 -6.53 -12.17
C THR A 29 -10.60 -5.78 -10.90
N ALA A 30 -10.61 -6.48 -9.77
CA ALA A 30 -9.88 -6.00 -8.60
C ALA A 30 -8.40 -5.90 -9.01
N LEU A 31 -7.81 -4.72 -8.92
CA LEU A 31 -6.38 -4.57 -9.16
C LEU A 31 -5.62 -5.40 -8.12
N GLU A 32 -4.51 -6.03 -8.54
CA GLU A 32 -3.64 -6.76 -7.63
C GLU A 32 -2.95 -5.77 -6.68
N SER A 33 -3.10 -6.00 -5.38
CA SER A 33 -2.29 -5.36 -4.35
C SER A 33 -0.83 -5.75 -4.54
N ASP A 34 0.11 -4.87 -4.18
CA ASP A 34 1.54 -5.20 -4.13
C ASP A 34 1.78 -6.52 -3.39
N GLN A 35 1.04 -6.80 -2.33
CA GLN A 35 1.21 -8.00 -1.51
C GLN A 35 0.97 -9.31 -2.28
N SER A 36 0.19 -9.32 -3.37
CA SER A 36 -0.02 -10.51 -4.19
C SER A 36 1.07 -10.71 -5.26
N GLN A 37 1.90 -9.70 -5.50
CA GLN A 37 2.97 -9.76 -6.49
C GLN A 37 4.22 -10.46 -5.94
N PRO A 38 5.06 -11.06 -6.81
CA PRO A 38 6.32 -11.66 -6.38
C PRO A 38 7.27 -10.63 -5.77
N ILE A 39 7.95 -11.00 -4.68
CA ILE A 39 9.05 -10.22 -4.10
C ILE A 39 10.34 -10.57 -4.85
N ASN A 40 10.97 -9.59 -5.50
CA ASN A 40 12.30 -9.73 -6.09
C ASN A 40 13.34 -9.04 -5.21
N ILE A 41 14.47 -9.70 -4.99
CA ILE A 41 15.56 -9.17 -4.17
C ILE A 41 16.87 -9.26 -4.96
N ARG A 42 17.60 -8.15 -5.03
CA ARG A 42 18.94 -8.06 -5.62
C ARG A 42 19.91 -7.49 -4.58
N ALA A 43 21.10 -8.07 -4.48
CA ALA A 43 22.15 -7.65 -3.56
C ALA A 43 23.50 -8.26 -3.98
N ASP A 44 24.59 -7.74 -3.43
CA ASP A 44 25.94 -8.31 -3.64
C ASP A 44 26.12 -9.64 -2.90
N SER A 45 25.45 -9.82 -1.76
CA SER A 45 25.46 -11.07 -0.98
C SER A 45 24.17 -11.28 -0.20
N GLY A 46 23.88 -12.55 0.15
CA GLY A 46 22.71 -12.93 0.92
C GLY A 46 22.94 -14.20 1.75
N VAL A 47 22.39 -14.21 2.96
CA VAL A 47 22.37 -15.35 3.88
C VAL A 47 20.94 -15.63 4.30
N ILE A 48 20.52 -16.88 4.22
CA ILE A 48 19.21 -17.33 4.69
C ILE A 48 19.45 -18.23 5.91
N ASP A 49 18.85 -17.87 7.04
CA ASP A 49 18.84 -18.64 8.27
C ASP A 49 17.39 -19.02 8.61
N ASP A 50 16.95 -20.16 8.06
CA ASP A 50 15.63 -20.72 8.30
C ASP A 50 15.39 -21.03 9.79
N SER A 51 16.46 -21.36 10.53
CA SER A 51 16.35 -21.70 11.96
C SER A 51 16.07 -20.47 12.82
N ALA A 52 16.59 -19.32 12.40
CA ALA A 52 16.32 -18.02 13.01
C ALA A 52 15.08 -17.31 12.43
N GLY A 53 14.46 -17.86 11.38
CA GLY A 53 13.35 -17.22 10.67
C GLY A 53 13.77 -15.89 10.03
N LYS A 54 15.00 -15.80 9.50
CA LYS A 54 15.55 -14.53 9.00
C LYS A 54 16.41 -14.73 7.75
N SER A 55 16.28 -13.84 6.78
CA SER A 55 17.27 -13.66 5.71
C SER A 55 17.92 -12.28 5.80
N THR A 56 19.17 -12.20 5.35
CA THR A 56 19.99 -10.98 5.43
C THR A 56 20.70 -10.76 4.10
N TYR A 57 20.55 -9.57 3.53
CA TYR A 57 21.12 -9.17 2.24
C TYR A 57 22.01 -7.94 2.45
N GLN A 58 23.17 -7.90 1.79
CA GLN A 58 24.17 -6.85 2.00
C GLN A 58 24.77 -6.41 0.67
N GLY A 59 24.99 -5.11 0.55
CA GLY A 59 25.59 -4.43 -0.60
C GLY A 59 24.58 -4.19 -1.72
N ASN A 60 24.36 -2.91 -2.05
CA ASN A 60 23.49 -2.46 -3.13
C ASN A 60 22.11 -3.16 -3.15
N VAL A 61 21.49 -3.30 -1.98
CA VAL A 61 20.27 -4.09 -1.85
C VAL A 61 19.10 -3.35 -2.48
N SER A 62 18.32 -4.06 -3.30
CA SER A 62 17.07 -3.58 -3.89
C SER A 62 16.01 -4.67 -3.77
N ILE A 63 14.86 -4.31 -3.20
CA ILE A 63 13.67 -5.15 -3.10
C ILE A 63 12.55 -4.48 -3.88
N ASP A 64 11.88 -5.23 -4.76
CA ASP A 64 10.70 -4.78 -5.48
C ASP A 64 9.54 -5.76 -5.35
N GLN A 65 8.32 -5.24 -5.19
CA GLN A 65 7.07 -6.00 -5.15
C GLN A 65 5.90 -5.12 -5.61
N GLY A 66 5.50 -5.25 -6.89
CA GLY A 66 4.55 -4.31 -7.48
C GLY A 66 5.10 -2.89 -7.50
N SER A 67 4.42 -1.96 -6.83
CA SER A 67 4.87 -0.58 -6.67
C SER A 67 5.89 -0.38 -5.53
N LEU A 68 5.97 -1.34 -4.59
CA LEU A 68 6.90 -1.28 -3.48
C LEU A 68 8.34 -1.37 -3.98
N LEU A 69 9.17 -0.39 -3.59
CA LEU A 69 10.61 -0.37 -3.80
C LEU A 69 11.32 -0.04 -2.48
N ILE A 70 12.26 -0.89 -2.06
CA ILE A 70 13.14 -0.64 -0.92
C ILE A 70 14.59 -0.74 -1.39
N THR A 71 15.41 0.25 -1.07
CA THR A 71 16.87 0.18 -1.32
C THR A 71 17.66 0.54 -0.07
N ALA A 72 18.78 -0.16 0.14
CA ALA A 72 19.62 0.01 1.33
C ALA A 72 20.99 -0.66 1.17
N GLU A 73 21.87 -0.38 2.14
CA GLU A 73 23.15 -1.08 2.25
C GLU A 73 22.96 -2.49 2.84
N LEU A 74 22.11 -2.64 3.85
CA LEU A 74 21.80 -3.89 4.53
C LEU A 74 20.28 -4.04 4.63
N VAL A 75 19.74 -5.22 4.31
CA VAL A 75 18.34 -5.56 4.57
C VAL A 75 18.21 -6.88 5.31
N GLU A 76 17.45 -6.88 6.40
CA GLU A 76 17.02 -8.09 7.10
C GLU A 76 15.53 -8.31 6.88
N ILE A 77 15.15 -9.50 6.43
CA ILE A 77 13.75 -9.92 6.29
C ILE A 77 13.47 -10.98 7.34
N TYR A 78 12.45 -10.76 8.14
CA TYR A 78 11.99 -11.68 9.18
C TYR A 78 10.75 -12.41 8.66
N LEU A 79 10.75 -13.73 8.87
CA LEU A 79 9.76 -14.66 8.36
C LEU A 79 9.02 -15.31 9.52
N GLU A 80 7.71 -15.46 9.39
CA GLU A 80 6.88 -16.33 10.22
C GLU A 80 6.19 -17.33 9.30
N ASP A 81 6.34 -18.62 9.56
CA ASP A 81 5.83 -19.70 8.71
C ASP A 81 6.20 -19.55 7.21
N ARG A 82 7.43 -19.06 6.94
CA ARG A 82 7.97 -18.75 5.61
C ARG A 82 7.30 -17.56 4.89
N THR A 83 6.47 -16.80 5.59
CA THR A 83 5.85 -15.56 5.12
C THR A 83 6.63 -14.36 5.67
N PRO A 84 7.04 -13.40 4.82
CA PRO A 84 7.65 -12.16 5.31
C PRO A 84 6.67 -11.37 6.18
N ILE A 85 7.09 -11.05 7.40
CA ILE A 85 6.28 -10.24 8.34
C ILE A 85 6.91 -8.87 8.60
N ARG A 86 8.23 -8.75 8.42
CA ARG A 86 8.96 -7.51 8.72
C ARG A 86 10.23 -7.39 7.90
N ILE A 87 10.46 -6.20 7.35
CA ILE A 87 11.68 -5.83 6.61
C ILE A 87 12.38 -4.71 7.38
N VAL A 88 13.67 -4.86 7.64
CA VAL A 88 14.53 -3.83 8.24
C VAL A 88 15.60 -3.46 7.23
N ALA A 89 15.51 -2.27 6.67
CA ALA A 89 16.44 -1.72 5.71
C ALA A 89 17.32 -0.67 6.39
N THR A 90 18.63 -0.84 6.32
CA THR A 90 19.62 0.01 6.97
C THR A 90 20.55 0.62 5.92
N GLY A 91 20.61 1.95 5.89
CA GLY A 91 21.55 2.70 5.07
C GLY A 91 22.94 2.74 5.69
N ASN A 92 23.82 3.54 5.08
CA ASN A 92 25.16 3.79 5.56
C ASN A 92 25.42 5.31 5.61
N ARG A 93 26.69 5.72 5.69
CA ARG A 93 27.06 7.15 5.77
C ARG A 93 26.93 7.88 4.44
N GLU A 94 26.89 7.16 3.33
CA GLU A 94 26.87 7.69 1.96
C GLU A 94 25.43 7.73 1.41
N ALA A 95 24.62 6.72 1.71
CA ALA A 95 23.23 6.61 1.29
C ALA A 95 22.33 6.15 2.45
N LEU A 96 21.22 6.86 2.65
CA LEU A 96 20.16 6.42 3.56
C LEU A 96 19.39 5.24 2.95
N ALA A 97 18.71 4.46 3.79
CA ALA A 97 17.72 3.52 3.30
C ALA A 97 16.56 4.31 2.67
N TYR A 98 16.02 3.77 1.60
CA TYR A 98 14.95 4.34 0.80
C TYR A 98 13.76 3.39 0.77
N TYR A 99 12.56 3.95 0.80
CA TYR A 99 11.31 3.25 0.59
C TYR A 99 10.42 4.09 -0.34
N GLU A 100 9.73 3.42 -1.25
CA GLU A 100 8.69 3.99 -2.10
C GLU A 100 7.56 2.98 -2.26
N GLN A 101 6.32 3.47 -2.21
CA GLN A 101 5.14 2.66 -2.53
C GLN A 101 4.01 3.56 -3.03
N ILE A 102 3.19 3.05 -3.96
CA ILE A 102 1.89 3.61 -4.33
C ILE A 102 0.83 2.84 -3.51
N PRO A 103 0.23 3.43 -2.45
CA PRO A 103 -0.68 2.70 -1.56
C PRO A 103 -1.89 2.12 -2.26
N GLU A 104 -2.53 2.92 -3.12
CA GLU A 104 -3.68 2.53 -3.92
C GLU A 104 -3.50 2.97 -5.38
N PRO A 105 -4.04 2.24 -6.37
CA PRO A 105 -3.93 2.63 -7.76
C PRO A 105 -4.48 4.04 -8.03
N GLY A 106 -3.61 4.93 -8.53
CA GLY A 106 -3.94 6.32 -8.81
C GLY A 106 -3.55 7.31 -7.71
N ASP A 107 -3.03 6.82 -6.58
CA ASP A 107 -2.40 7.68 -5.57
C ASP A 107 -1.01 8.13 -6.01
N GLU A 108 -0.57 9.25 -5.44
CA GLU A 108 0.83 9.66 -5.49
C GLU A 108 1.70 8.76 -4.61
N PRO A 109 2.95 8.50 -5.01
CA PRO A 109 3.85 7.65 -4.25
C PRO A 109 4.17 8.25 -2.89
N VAL A 110 4.17 7.40 -1.87
CA VAL A 110 4.78 7.67 -0.57
C VAL A 110 6.26 7.38 -0.68
N ILE A 111 7.10 8.38 -0.42
CA ILE A 111 8.55 8.26 -0.46
C ILE A 111 9.10 8.49 0.95
N ALA A 112 9.95 7.59 1.44
CA ALA A 112 10.58 7.68 2.75
C ALA A 112 12.08 7.42 2.69
N ASN A 113 12.84 8.15 3.50
CA ASN A 113 14.29 8.01 3.64
C ASN A 113 14.67 8.08 5.12
N ALA A 114 15.52 7.17 5.58
CA ALA A 114 16.06 7.18 6.95
C ALA A 114 17.32 6.34 7.06
N TYR A 115 18.04 6.46 8.18
CA TYR A 115 19.16 5.55 8.44
C TYR A 115 18.68 4.11 8.60
N GLU A 116 17.57 3.90 9.31
CA GLU A 116 16.88 2.62 9.43
C GLU A 116 15.40 2.81 9.06
N ILE A 117 14.89 1.96 8.18
CA ILE A 117 13.48 1.83 7.83
C ILE A 117 13.04 0.44 8.25
N THR A 118 12.07 0.35 9.15
CA THR A 118 11.38 -0.90 9.46
C THR A 118 9.99 -0.86 8.85
N TYR A 119 9.69 -1.82 7.98
CA TYR A 119 8.35 -2.07 7.45
C TYR A 119 7.75 -3.31 8.12
N ILE A 120 6.64 -3.13 8.83
CA ILE A 120 5.85 -4.21 9.43
C ILE A 120 4.70 -4.50 8.45
N ILE A 121 4.77 -5.64 7.77
CA ILE A 121 3.95 -5.92 6.59
C ILE A 121 2.47 -6.07 6.98
N GLU A 122 2.18 -6.89 7.99
CA GLU A 122 0.80 -7.14 8.43
C GLU A 122 0.10 -5.90 8.99
N GLU A 123 0.86 -4.98 9.60
CA GLU A 123 0.34 -3.72 10.14
C GLU A 123 0.33 -2.58 9.11
N GLU A 124 0.87 -2.82 7.91
CA GLU A 124 1.17 -1.80 6.89
C GLU A 124 1.80 -0.54 7.52
N LYS A 125 2.84 -0.75 8.32
CA LYS A 125 3.43 0.29 9.18
C LYS A 125 4.91 0.51 8.89
N LEU A 126 5.29 1.76 8.67
CA LEU A 126 6.67 2.19 8.59
C LEU A 126 7.15 2.82 9.90
N ILE A 127 8.37 2.47 10.29
CA ILE A 127 9.11 3.11 11.38
C ILE A 127 10.45 3.57 10.80
N LEU A 128 10.61 4.89 10.71
CA LEU A 128 11.77 5.57 10.16
C LEU A 128 12.61 6.11 11.32
N LYS A 129 13.91 5.78 11.38
CA LYS A 129 14.81 6.26 12.44
C LYS A 129 16.10 6.84 11.88
N GLY A 130 16.52 7.96 12.46
CA GLY A 130 17.76 8.66 12.12
C GLY A 130 17.63 9.42 10.81
N SER A 131 17.65 10.76 10.88
CA SER A 131 17.45 11.63 9.71
C SER A 131 16.19 11.29 8.90
N ALA A 132 15.12 10.86 9.60
CA ALA A 132 13.90 10.38 8.99
C ALA A 132 13.18 11.48 8.20
N LYS A 133 12.80 11.15 6.97
CA LYS A 133 12.02 11.99 6.06
C LYS A 133 10.95 11.14 5.38
N ILE A 134 9.74 11.67 5.26
CA ILE A 134 8.66 11.08 4.48
C ILE A 134 7.96 12.18 3.68
N SER A 135 7.57 11.88 2.45
CA SER A 135 6.82 12.78 1.59
C SER A 135 5.75 12.04 0.80
N GLN A 136 4.62 12.71 0.61
CA GLN A 136 3.54 12.28 -0.27
C GLN A 136 2.87 13.54 -0.82
N LEU A 137 2.71 13.63 -2.14
CA LEU A 137 2.16 14.82 -2.81
C LEU A 137 2.90 16.11 -2.34
N ASP A 138 2.16 17.06 -1.77
CA ASP A 138 2.66 18.36 -1.31
C ASP A 138 3.13 18.34 0.16
N TYR A 139 3.05 17.18 0.83
CA TYR A 139 3.38 17.04 2.24
C TYR A 139 4.80 16.49 2.40
N PHE A 140 5.59 17.16 3.23
CA PHE A 140 6.91 16.70 3.65
C PHE A 140 7.03 16.74 5.17
N PHE A 141 7.49 15.64 5.77
CA PHE A 141 7.75 15.53 7.19
C PHE A 141 9.20 15.11 7.42
N ALA A 142 9.85 15.72 8.42
CA ALA A 142 11.18 15.33 8.88
C ALA A 142 11.27 15.31 10.40
N GLY A 143 12.04 14.36 10.93
CA GLY A 143 12.23 14.15 12.36
C GLY A 143 13.36 13.16 12.67
N GLU A 144 13.56 12.89 13.96
CA GLU A 144 14.50 11.85 14.38
C GLU A 144 13.87 10.46 14.26
N GLU A 145 12.58 10.35 14.58
CA GLU A 145 11.78 9.15 14.39
C GLU A 145 10.41 9.53 13.82
N ILE A 146 9.97 8.81 12.78
CA ILE A 146 8.64 8.95 12.19
C ILE A 146 7.99 7.57 12.11
N GLN A 147 6.74 7.46 12.53
CA GLN A 147 5.92 6.28 12.34
C GLN A 147 4.78 6.63 11.38
N TYR A 148 4.56 5.80 10.37
CA TYR A 148 3.50 5.98 9.39
C TYR A 148 2.65 4.71 9.33
N ASP A 149 1.34 4.87 9.54
CA ASP A 149 0.32 3.85 9.31
C ASP A 149 -0.22 4.08 7.89
N ILE A 150 0.17 3.21 6.96
CA ILE A 150 -0.11 3.36 5.52
C ILE A 150 -1.62 3.25 5.29
N THR A 151 -2.25 2.23 5.86
CA THR A 151 -3.70 1.98 5.72
C THR A 151 -4.54 3.18 6.17
N LYS A 152 -4.15 3.86 7.26
CA LYS A 152 -4.89 5.02 7.79
C LYS A 152 -4.39 6.36 7.27
N GLY A 153 -3.26 6.40 6.58
CA GLY A 153 -2.59 7.66 6.21
C GLY A 153 -2.14 8.50 7.41
N VAL A 154 -1.87 7.89 8.57
CA VAL A 154 -1.56 8.64 9.82
C VAL A 154 -0.05 8.68 10.06
N ILE A 155 0.51 9.88 10.10
CA ILE A 155 1.94 10.14 10.39
C ILE A 155 2.10 10.64 11.83
N ASN A 156 2.90 9.93 12.62
CA ASN A 156 3.33 10.31 13.96
C ASN A 156 4.84 10.58 13.96
N ALA A 157 5.23 11.85 14.06
CA ALA A 157 6.63 12.24 14.10
C ALA A 157 7.04 12.64 15.52
N ASN A 158 8.17 12.11 16.00
CA ASN A 158 8.71 12.40 17.32
C ASN A 158 10.13 12.95 17.25
N SER A 159 10.42 13.84 18.18
CA SER A 159 11.76 14.30 18.49
C SER A 159 12.19 13.70 19.83
N LYS A 160 13.16 12.78 19.83
CA LYS A 160 13.76 12.24 21.06
C LYS A 160 14.83 13.17 21.68
N SER A 161 15.04 14.35 21.09
CA SER A 161 16.06 15.32 21.50
C SER A 161 15.41 16.50 22.21
N ARG A 162 15.98 16.98 23.33
CA ARG A 162 15.58 18.24 24.01
C ARG A 162 15.59 19.47 23.08
N ARG A 163 16.18 19.36 21.89
CA ARG A 163 16.26 20.40 20.86
C ARG A 163 15.69 19.97 19.50
N GLY A 164 15.26 18.73 19.33
CA GLY A 164 14.75 18.26 18.04
C GLY A 164 13.37 18.84 17.78
N GLN A 165 13.14 19.30 16.56
CA GLN A 165 11.85 19.80 16.11
C GLN A 165 11.35 18.89 14.99
N VAL A 166 10.07 18.57 15.02
CA VAL A 166 9.38 18.00 13.85
C VAL A 166 9.21 19.14 12.85
N ARG A 167 9.60 18.91 11.59
CA ARG A 167 9.37 19.87 10.50
C ARG A 167 8.32 19.30 9.57
N MET A 168 7.28 20.09 9.32
CA MET A 168 6.27 19.84 8.30
C MET A 168 6.32 20.98 7.28
N THR A 169 6.36 20.63 6.00
CA THR A 169 6.20 21.57 4.88
C THR A 169 4.98 21.14 4.08
N ILE A 170 4.12 22.11 3.76
CA ILE A 170 2.99 21.94 2.83
C ILE A 170 3.30 22.82 1.63
N SER A 171 3.48 22.23 0.46
CA SER A 171 3.66 22.96 -0.79
C SER A 171 2.31 23.49 -1.29
N PRO A 172 2.24 24.74 -1.79
CA PRO A 172 1.06 25.21 -2.51
C PRO A 172 0.90 24.38 -3.80
N ARG A 173 -0.34 24.00 -4.12
CA ARG A 173 -0.65 23.47 -5.46
C ARG A 173 -0.47 24.60 -6.47
N ASP A 174 0.26 24.33 -7.55
CA ASP A 174 0.35 25.24 -8.68
C ASP A 174 -0.90 25.01 -9.53
N ASP A 175 -1.86 25.93 -9.49
CA ASP A 175 -3.11 25.87 -10.27
C ASP A 175 -2.87 26.16 -11.78
N SER A 176 -1.67 25.89 -12.29
CA SER A 176 -1.22 26.20 -13.65
C SER A 176 -0.93 24.96 -14.50
N ASP A 177 -1.71 23.89 -14.35
CA ASP A 177 -1.80 22.81 -15.33
C ASP A 177 -3.21 22.83 -15.97
N PRO A 178 -3.33 23.13 -17.29
CA PRO A 178 -4.61 23.31 -17.99
C PRO A 178 -5.38 22.02 -18.27
#